data_AF-A0A3Q7GQF5-F1
#
_entry.id   AF-A0A3Q7GQF5-F1
#
_cell.length_a   1.000
_cell.length_b   1.000
_cell.length_c   1.000
_cell.angle_alpha   90.00
_cell.angle_beta   90.00
_cell.angle_gamma   90.00
#
_symmetry.space_group_name_H-M   'P 1'
#
loop_
_entity.id
_entity.type
_entity.pdbx_description
1 polymer ?
#
loop_
_entity_poly.entity_id
_entity_poly.type
_entity_poly.pdbx_seq_one_letter_code
_entity_poly.pdbx_strand_id
1 'polypeptide(L)'
;MSSENIITLKTSDNKEFKLEKSVAVKSEVIKSFVQDNDCTFIPLTNVDGKTIEKVINYWKKHSEEGVTEVQLENFDQNFLKMSHAELFDVHLAARYLDDKQLEEVIIQESIDRIKGKTLEEIREVFGIVNDYTPEEEEQVQNIITLKTSDNKEFKLEKSVAVKSEVIKSFVQDNDCTFIPLTNVDGKTIEKMINYWKKHSEEGVTEVQLENFDQNFLKMSHAELFDVHLAARYLDDKQLEEVIIQESIDRINGKTLEEIREVFDIVNDYTPEEEEQVRRENAWAFK
;
A
#
# COMPACT_ATOMS: atom_id res chain seq x y z
N MET A 1 21.66 -6.03 -49.84
CA MET A 1 21.09 -5.85 -48.49
C MET A 1 19.96 -4.85 -48.62
N SER A 2 18.71 -5.29 -48.43
CA SER A 2 17.53 -4.47 -48.75
C SER A 2 17.41 -3.29 -47.78
N SER A 3 17.27 -2.08 -48.34
CA SER A 3 16.99 -0.83 -47.63
C SER A 3 15.60 -0.78 -46.96
N GLU A 4 14.79 -1.84 -47.07
CA GLU A 4 13.41 -1.91 -46.55
C GLU A 4 13.31 -2.15 -45.03
N ASN A 5 14.43 -2.45 -44.36
CA ASN A 5 14.43 -2.84 -42.95
C ASN A 5 14.87 -1.73 -41.97
N ILE A 6 15.11 -0.51 -42.46
CA ILE A 6 15.54 0.64 -41.65
C ILE A 6 14.38 1.65 -41.55
N ILE A 7 14.15 2.18 -40.36
CA ILE A 7 13.27 3.32 -40.12
C ILE A 7 14.07 4.54 -39.67
N THR A 8 13.51 5.72 -39.90
CA THR A 8 14.05 7.01 -39.45
C THR A 8 13.10 7.60 -38.42
N LEU A 9 13.59 7.81 -37.20
CA LEU A 9 12.89 8.52 -36.14
C LEU A 9 13.31 9.99 -36.18
N LYS A 10 12.34 10.92 -36.23
CA LYS A 10 12.63 12.36 -36.15
C LYS A 10 12.12 12.92 -34.83
N THR A 11 13.01 13.45 -34.01
CA THR A 11 12.70 13.95 -32.66
C THR A 11 12.13 15.37 -32.65
N SER A 12 11.63 15.78 -31.50
CA SER A 12 11.07 17.12 -31.25
C SER A 12 12.07 18.26 -31.54
N ASP A 13 13.37 18.02 -31.32
CA ASP A 13 14.48 18.92 -31.64
C ASP A 13 15.01 18.74 -33.07
N ASN A 14 14.23 18.11 -33.96
CA ASN A 14 14.52 17.87 -35.38
C ASN A 14 15.76 17.01 -35.67
N LYS A 15 16.25 16.23 -34.71
CA LYS A 15 17.32 15.25 -34.97
C LYS A 15 16.72 13.97 -35.57
N GLU A 16 17.51 13.33 -36.42
CA GLU A 16 17.10 12.12 -37.14
C GLU A 16 17.96 10.92 -36.72
N PHE A 17 17.32 9.81 -36.39
CA PHE A 17 17.95 8.58 -35.96
C PHE A 17 17.52 7.43 -36.86
N LYS A 18 18.50 6.71 -37.43
CA LYS A 18 18.24 5.54 -38.28
C LYS A 18 18.54 4.27 -37.51
N LEU A 19 17.60 3.33 -37.49
CA LEU A 19 17.74 2.04 -36.83
C LEU A 19 16.91 0.96 -37.54
N GLU A 20 17.26 -0.30 -37.29
CA GLU A 20 16.55 -1.44 -37.85
C GLU A 20 15.16 -1.61 -37.24
N LYS A 21 14.20 -2.04 -38.05
CA LYS A 21 12.83 -2.35 -37.62
C LYS A 21 12.82 -3.36 -36.47
N SER A 22 13.68 -4.39 -36.53
CA SER A 22 13.85 -5.44 -35.50
C SER A 22 14.19 -4.88 -34.11
N VAL A 23 14.92 -3.77 -34.05
CA VAL A 23 15.28 -3.09 -32.79
C VAL A 23 14.14 -2.19 -32.32
N ALA A 24 13.48 -1.50 -33.26
CA ALA A 24 12.46 -0.51 -32.96
C ALA A 24 11.11 -1.09 -32.52
N VAL A 25 10.81 -2.36 -32.85
CA VAL A 25 9.56 -3.03 -32.43
C VAL A 25 9.45 -3.31 -30.92
N LYS A 26 10.48 -2.99 -30.13
CA LYS A 26 10.37 -2.96 -28.66
C LYS A 26 9.37 -1.90 -28.16
N SER A 27 9.17 -0.84 -28.93
CA SER A 27 8.08 0.11 -28.73
C SER A 27 6.82 -0.42 -29.39
N GLU A 28 5.74 -0.61 -28.62
CA GLU A 28 4.44 -1.01 -29.19
C GLU A 28 3.86 0.09 -30.08
N VAL A 29 4.13 1.37 -29.76
CA VAL A 29 3.77 2.51 -30.62
C VAL A 29 4.44 2.38 -31.98
N ILE A 30 5.76 2.24 -32.05
CA ILE A 30 6.48 2.11 -33.33
C ILE A 30 6.08 0.85 -34.08
N LYS A 31 5.92 -0.27 -33.36
CA LYS A 31 5.49 -1.55 -33.94
C LYS A 31 4.15 -1.42 -34.67
N SER A 32 3.17 -0.70 -34.12
CA SER A 32 1.90 -0.44 -34.80
C SER A 32 2.08 0.34 -36.11
N PHE A 33 2.95 1.36 -36.13
CA PHE A 33 3.22 2.16 -37.34
C PHE A 33 3.94 1.37 -38.44
N VAL A 34 4.78 0.41 -38.06
CA VAL A 34 5.59 -0.39 -39.00
C VAL A 34 4.82 -1.60 -39.54
N GLN A 35 3.79 -2.08 -38.83
CA GLN A 35 2.94 -3.20 -39.28
C GLN A 35 1.87 -2.77 -40.27
N ASP A 36 1.29 -1.57 -40.10
CA ASP A 36 0.12 -1.14 -40.87
C ASP A 36 0.46 -0.37 -42.16
N ASN A 37 1.69 0.11 -42.31
CA ASN A 37 2.14 0.89 -43.46
C ASN A 37 3.61 0.56 -43.74
N ASP A 38 4.08 0.68 -44.98
CA ASP A 38 5.52 0.72 -45.34
C ASP A 38 6.20 2.00 -44.80
N CYS A 39 5.89 2.37 -43.56
CA CYS A 39 6.31 3.57 -42.89
C CYS A 39 7.79 3.42 -42.52
N THR A 40 8.61 4.21 -43.21
CA THR A 40 10.06 4.29 -42.96
C THR A 40 10.45 5.56 -42.21
N PHE A 41 9.48 6.41 -41.86
CA PHE A 41 9.70 7.69 -41.20
C PHE A 41 8.65 7.93 -40.10
N ILE A 42 9.09 8.08 -38.86
CA ILE A 42 8.21 8.24 -37.70
C ILE A 42 8.62 9.51 -36.92
N PRO A 43 7.74 10.51 -36.82
CA PRO A 43 7.98 11.68 -35.99
C PRO A 43 7.69 11.40 -34.51
N LEU A 44 8.64 11.73 -33.64
CA LEU A 44 8.54 11.67 -32.18
C LEU A 44 8.45 13.10 -31.63
N THR A 45 7.24 13.66 -31.58
CA THR A 45 7.04 15.08 -31.25
C THR A 45 7.29 15.43 -29.78
N ASN A 46 7.31 14.43 -28.90
CA ASN A 46 7.42 14.61 -27.45
C ASN A 46 8.73 14.10 -26.86
N VAL A 47 9.66 13.63 -27.70
CA VAL A 47 10.96 13.09 -27.24
C VAL A 47 12.06 13.87 -27.94
N ASP A 48 13.04 14.37 -27.18
CA ASP A 48 14.23 15.03 -27.72
C ASP A 48 15.30 14.00 -28.16
N GLY A 49 16.28 14.47 -28.94
CA GLY A 49 17.34 13.62 -29.44
C GLY A 49 18.25 12.98 -28.39
N LYS A 50 18.57 13.69 -27.31
CA LYS A 50 19.45 13.15 -26.25
C LYS A 50 18.73 11.99 -25.54
N THR A 51 17.43 12.13 -25.31
CA THR A 51 16.61 11.12 -24.66
C THR A 51 16.40 9.90 -25.57
N ILE A 52 16.02 10.10 -26.84
CA ILE A 52 15.82 8.96 -27.75
C ILE A 52 17.12 8.20 -28.02
N GLU A 53 18.28 8.87 -28.04
CA GLU A 53 19.57 8.21 -28.23
C GLU A 53 19.84 7.17 -27.14
N LYS A 54 19.50 7.48 -25.88
CA LYS A 54 19.59 6.55 -24.75
C LYS A 54 18.61 5.38 -24.92
N VAL A 55 17.36 5.66 -25.27
CA VAL A 55 16.34 4.63 -25.50
C VAL A 55 16.77 3.67 -26.62
N ILE A 56 17.29 4.21 -27.73
CA ILE A 56 17.81 3.40 -28.85
C ILE A 56 19.02 2.57 -28.40
N ASN A 57 19.92 3.10 -27.58
CA ASN A 57 21.04 2.34 -27.04
C ASN A 57 20.56 1.15 -26.19
N TYR A 58 19.55 1.39 -25.34
CA TYR A 58 18.91 0.34 -24.55
C TYR A 58 18.30 -0.74 -25.45
N TRP A 59 17.52 -0.34 -26.47
CA TRP A 59 16.93 -1.27 -27.42
C TRP A 59 17.96 -2.11 -28.16
N LYS A 60 19.02 -1.47 -28.69
CA LYS A 60 20.09 -2.19 -29.40
C LYS A 60 20.72 -3.25 -28.53
N LYS A 61 21.02 -2.93 -27.26
CA LYS A 61 21.62 -3.89 -26.34
C LYS A 61 20.69 -5.07 -26.05
N HIS A 62 19.41 -4.81 -25.85
CA HIS A 62 18.41 -5.84 -25.57
C HIS A 62 17.87 -6.57 -26.81
N SER A 63 18.39 -6.24 -27.99
CA SER A 63 18.13 -6.92 -29.26
C SER A 63 19.39 -7.62 -29.79
N GLU A 64 20.51 -7.56 -29.07
CA GLU A 64 21.78 -8.17 -29.46
C GLU A 64 21.76 -9.68 -29.21
N GLU A 65 22.02 -10.47 -30.25
CA GLU A 65 22.08 -11.93 -30.14
C GLU A 65 23.35 -12.39 -29.41
N GLY A 66 23.22 -13.40 -28.54
CA GLY A 66 24.35 -14.00 -27.84
C GLY A 66 24.81 -13.27 -26.58
N VAL A 67 24.11 -12.22 -26.15
CA VAL A 67 24.33 -11.58 -24.83
C VAL A 67 23.73 -12.45 -23.73
N THR A 68 24.50 -12.70 -22.67
CA THR A 68 24.00 -13.46 -21.51
C THR A 68 23.12 -12.59 -20.61
N GLU A 69 22.26 -13.22 -19.82
CA GLU A 69 21.41 -12.53 -18.83
C GLU A 69 22.24 -11.65 -17.89
N VAL A 70 23.35 -12.18 -17.35
CA VAL A 70 24.29 -11.45 -16.49
C VAL A 70 24.89 -10.22 -17.20
N GLN A 71 25.13 -10.29 -18.50
CA GLN A 71 25.65 -9.13 -19.26
C GLN A 71 24.58 -8.05 -19.46
N LEU A 72 23.31 -8.45 -19.65
CA LEU A 72 22.19 -7.51 -19.71
C LEU A 72 21.95 -6.85 -18.36
N GLU A 73 21.92 -7.62 -17.27
CA GLU A 73 21.78 -7.07 -15.91
C GLU A 73 22.88 -6.04 -15.58
N ASN A 74 24.13 -6.34 -15.93
CA ASN A 74 25.24 -5.41 -15.73
C ASN A 74 25.12 -4.16 -16.62
N PHE A 75 24.59 -4.30 -17.83
CA PHE A 75 24.30 -3.15 -18.68
C PHE A 75 23.20 -2.29 -18.07
N ASP A 76 22.10 -2.89 -17.62
CA ASP A 76 20.95 -2.21 -17.03
C ASP A 76 21.33 -1.42 -15.79
N GLN A 77 22.08 -2.04 -14.88
CA GLN A 77 22.59 -1.33 -13.69
C GLN A 77 23.47 -0.14 -14.04
N ASN A 78 24.22 -0.19 -15.15
CA ASN A 78 25.04 0.94 -15.57
C ASN A 78 24.24 1.98 -16.34
N PHE A 79 23.28 1.56 -17.16
CA PHE A 79 22.34 2.42 -17.87
C PHE A 79 21.55 3.28 -16.87
N LEU A 80 21.07 2.66 -15.79
CA LEU A 80 20.26 3.30 -14.75
C LEU A 80 21.03 4.27 -13.85
N LYS A 81 22.37 4.30 -13.85
CA LYS A 81 23.21 5.25 -13.07
C LYS A 81 23.19 6.70 -13.58
N MET A 82 22.22 7.08 -14.41
CA MET A 82 22.07 8.46 -14.89
C MET A 82 21.46 9.38 -13.82
N SER A 83 21.55 10.70 -14.05
CA SER A 83 20.96 11.69 -13.13
C SER A 83 19.43 11.54 -13.03
N HIS A 84 18.82 12.03 -11.95
CA HIS A 84 17.37 11.93 -11.77
C HIS A 84 16.59 12.61 -12.91
N ALA A 85 17.02 13.80 -13.34
CA ALA A 85 16.42 14.50 -14.48
C ALA A 85 16.45 13.64 -15.76
N GLU A 86 17.60 13.02 -16.05
CA GLU A 86 17.71 12.16 -17.23
C GLU A 86 16.89 10.88 -17.12
N LEU A 87 16.81 10.28 -15.92
CA LEU A 87 15.99 9.10 -15.67
C LEU A 87 14.50 9.42 -15.86
N PHE A 88 14.06 10.60 -15.43
CA PHE A 88 12.70 11.10 -15.63
C PHE A 88 12.40 11.36 -17.11
N ASP A 89 13.31 11.98 -17.86
CA ASP A 89 13.15 12.19 -19.30
C ASP A 89 13.01 10.83 -20.05
N VAL A 90 13.84 9.85 -19.70
CA VAL A 90 13.77 8.50 -20.28
C VAL A 90 12.48 7.78 -19.87
N HIS A 91 12.00 7.94 -18.64
CA HIS A 91 10.70 7.41 -18.20
C HIS A 91 9.55 7.95 -19.04
N LEU A 92 9.50 9.27 -19.25
CA LEU A 92 8.48 9.90 -20.10
C LEU A 92 8.55 9.40 -21.55
N ALA A 93 9.75 9.21 -22.09
CA ALA A 93 9.95 8.66 -23.42
C ALA A 93 9.50 7.19 -23.51
N ALA A 94 9.85 6.35 -22.54
CA ALA A 94 9.45 4.94 -22.49
C ALA A 94 7.91 4.82 -22.46
N ARG A 95 7.25 5.62 -21.63
CA ARG A 95 5.79 5.69 -21.54
C ARG A 95 5.15 6.20 -22.84
N TYR A 96 5.73 7.23 -23.47
CA TYR A 96 5.26 7.73 -24.76
C TYR A 96 5.39 6.69 -25.88
N LEU A 97 6.42 5.84 -25.82
CA LEU A 97 6.70 4.79 -26.79
C LEU A 97 6.01 3.45 -26.47
N ASP A 98 5.32 3.36 -25.34
CA ASP A 98 4.75 2.11 -24.80
C ASP A 98 5.80 0.99 -24.76
N ASP A 99 6.96 1.29 -24.18
CA ASP A 99 8.02 0.33 -23.88
C ASP A 99 7.94 -0.10 -22.41
N LYS A 100 7.18 -1.18 -22.17
CA LYS A 100 6.92 -1.71 -20.83
C LYS A 100 8.18 -2.22 -20.14
N GLN A 101 9.10 -2.83 -20.89
CA GLN A 101 10.34 -3.37 -20.33
C GLN A 101 11.19 -2.25 -19.75
N LEU A 102 11.40 -1.19 -20.54
CA LEU A 102 12.17 -0.03 -20.09
C LEU A 102 11.46 0.72 -18.96
N GLU A 103 10.13 0.84 -19.02
CA GLU A 103 9.32 1.48 -17.97
C GLU A 103 9.45 0.74 -16.63
N GLU A 104 9.32 -0.58 -16.61
CA GLU A 104 9.45 -1.41 -15.39
C GLU A 104 10.82 -1.26 -14.75
N VAL A 105 11.90 -1.33 -15.54
CA VAL A 105 13.28 -1.22 -15.04
C VAL A 105 13.55 0.18 -14.45
N ILE A 106 13.01 1.24 -15.06
CA ILE A 106 13.15 2.61 -14.54
C ILE A 106 12.32 2.83 -13.26
N ILE A 107 11.10 2.28 -13.20
CA ILE A 107 10.27 2.33 -11.99
C ILE A 107 10.99 1.64 -10.85
N GLN A 108 11.55 0.45 -11.09
CA GLN A 108 12.26 -0.31 -10.07
C GLN A 108 13.48 0.46 -9.54
N GLU A 109 14.30 1.04 -10.41
CA GLU A 109 15.42 1.90 -10.00
C GLU A 109 14.94 3.13 -9.20
N SER A 110 13.81 3.73 -9.58
CA SER A 110 13.24 4.85 -8.84
C SER A 110 12.82 4.47 -7.43
N ILE A 111 12.25 3.26 -7.26
CA ILE A 111 11.91 2.69 -5.95
C ILE A 111 13.20 2.46 -5.15
N ASP A 112 14.22 1.85 -5.75
CA ASP A 112 15.47 1.53 -5.06
C ASP A 112 16.23 2.79 -4.64
N ARG A 113 16.10 3.90 -5.40
CA ARG A 113 16.64 5.21 -5.03
C ARG A 113 15.93 5.87 -3.84
N ILE A 114 14.70 5.46 -3.52
CA ILE A 114 13.90 6.01 -2.40
C ILE A 114 13.97 5.09 -1.19
N LYS A 115 14.04 3.77 -1.42
CA LYS A 115 13.93 2.75 -0.39
C LYS A 115 15.02 2.92 0.69
N GLY A 116 14.57 3.08 1.93
CA GLY A 116 15.45 3.20 3.10
C GLY A 116 16.13 4.57 3.27
N LYS A 117 15.80 5.57 2.45
CA LYS A 117 16.31 6.94 2.62
C LYS A 117 15.42 7.77 3.54
N THR A 118 16.02 8.72 4.25
CA THR A 118 15.26 9.71 5.03
C THR A 118 14.58 10.73 4.12
N LEU A 119 13.65 11.51 4.68
CA LEU A 119 12.97 12.56 3.92
C LEU A 119 13.95 13.61 3.37
N GLU A 120 14.99 13.94 4.14
CA GLU A 120 16.05 14.89 3.77
C GLU A 120 16.89 14.35 2.62
N GLU A 121 17.28 13.08 2.67
CA GLU A 121 18.03 12.42 1.60
C GLU A 121 17.19 12.33 0.32
N ILE A 122 15.89 12.04 0.43
CA ILE A 122 14.96 12.08 -0.71
C ILE A 122 14.88 13.49 -1.26
N ARG A 123 14.70 14.52 -0.41
CA ARG A 123 14.66 15.92 -0.87
C ARG A 123 15.93 16.29 -1.64
N GLU A 124 17.11 15.87 -1.16
CA GLU A 124 18.38 16.11 -1.85
C GLU A 124 18.43 15.39 -3.22
N VAL A 125 18.10 14.09 -3.26
CA VAL A 125 18.12 13.28 -4.48
C VAL A 125 17.21 13.84 -5.57
N PHE A 126 16.04 14.35 -5.18
CA PHE A 126 15.02 14.85 -6.09
C PHE A 126 15.07 16.38 -6.27
N GLY A 127 16.01 17.08 -5.62
CA GLY A 127 16.13 18.54 -5.71
C GLY A 127 14.91 19.30 -5.17
N ILE A 128 14.21 18.72 -4.19
CA ILE A 128 13.01 19.30 -3.60
C ILE A 128 13.44 20.31 -2.54
N VAL A 129 13.07 21.58 -2.74
CA VAL A 129 13.26 22.63 -1.74
C VAL A 129 12.22 22.44 -0.64
N ASN A 130 12.68 22.37 0.60
CA ASN A 130 11.79 22.35 1.76
C ASN A 130 11.17 23.74 1.96
N ASP A 131 9.86 23.84 1.81
CA ASP A 131 9.07 25.06 1.96
C ASP A 131 8.29 25.13 3.29
N TYR A 132 8.42 24.11 4.14
CA TYR A 132 7.79 24.05 5.46
C TYR A 132 8.56 24.86 6.51
N THR A 133 7.84 25.49 7.44
CA THR A 133 8.46 25.96 8.69
C THR A 133 8.73 24.78 9.62
N PRO A 134 9.65 24.91 10.61
CA PRO A 134 9.87 23.87 11.60
C PRO A 134 8.58 23.44 12.35
N GLU A 135 7.67 24.39 12.62
CA GLU A 135 6.39 24.04 13.27
C GLU A 135 5.48 23.23 12.36
N GLU A 136 5.46 23.54 11.05
CA GLU A 136 4.65 22.79 10.09
C GLU A 136 5.22 21.37 9.85
N GLU A 137 6.55 21.22 9.87
CA GLU A 137 7.18 19.90 9.79
C GLU A 137 6.85 19.04 11.00
N GLU A 138 6.93 19.58 12.21
CA GLU A 138 6.58 18.86 13.43
C GLU A 138 5.11 18.41 13.41
N GLN A 139 4.20 19.26 12.95
CA GLN A 139 2.79 18.91 12.80
C GLN A 139 2.58 17.76 11.80
N VAL A 140 3.23 17.80 10.64
CA VAL A 140 3.13 16.74 9.63
C VAL A 140 3.76 15.43 10.14
N GLN A 141 4.91 15.52 10.81
CA GLN A 141 5.60 14.36 11.39
C GLN A 141 4.82 13.75 12.57
N ASN A 142 3.93 14.50 13.21
CA ASN A 142 3.07 13.98 14.28
C ASN A 142 1.84 13.24 13.75
N ILE A 143 1.54 13.30 12.46
CA ILE A 143 0.40 12.58 11.85
C ILE A 143 0.88 11.27 11.22
N ILE A 144 0.15 10.19 11.49
CA ILE A 144 0.27 8.94 10.76
C ILE A 144 -0.96 8.69 9.89
N THR A 145 -0.77 7.95 8.81
CA THR A 145 -1.82 7.50 7.89
C THR A 145 -1.96 5.99 8.00
N LEU A 146 -3.13 5.52 8.42
CA LEU A 146 -3.49 4.10 8.42
C LEU A 146 -4.25 3.79 7.13
N LYS A 147 -3.81 2.79 6.37
CA LYS A 147 -4.53 2.32 5.17
C LYS A 147 -5.14 0.95 5.42
N THR A 148 -6.47 0.85 5.38
CA THR A 148 -7.19 -0.38 5.68
C THR A 148 -7.23 -1.37 4.52
N SER A 149 -7.72 -2.59 4.79
CA SER A 149 -7.87 -3.68 3.82
C SER A 149 -8.79 -3.33 2.66
N ASP A 150 -9.78 -2.46 2.90
CA ASP A 150 -10.69 -1.88 1.89
C ASP A 150 -10.15 -0.59 1.24
N ASN A 151 -8.84 -0.33 1.37
CA ASN A 151 -8.11 0.81 0.80
C ASN A 151 -8.58 2.20 1.28
N LYS A 152 -9.25 2.29 2.44
CA LYS A 152 -9.55 3.59 3.05
C LYS A 152 -8.36 4.10 3.87
N GLU A 153 -8.19 5.41 3.88
CA GLU A 153 -7.07 6.07 4.56
C GLU A 153 -7.57 6.92 5.73
N PHE A 154 -6.92 6.77 6.88
CA PHE A 154 -7.25 7.49 8.12
C PHE A 154 -6.03 8.23 8.64
N LYS A 155 -6.15 9.55 8.82
CA LYS A 155 -5.10 10.40 9.39
C LYS A 155 -5.38 10.70 10.85
N LEU A 156 -4.40 10.45 11.72
CA LEU A 156 -4.50 10.69 13.15
C LEU A 156 -3.12 10.96 13.76
N GLU A 157 -3.10 11.58 14.93
CA GLU A 157 -1.87 11.87 15.65
C GLU A 157 -1.20 10.61 16.21
N LYS A 158 0.14 10.60 16.24
CA LYS A 158 0.95 9.54 16.84
C LYS A 158 0.53 9.28 18.29
N SER A 159 0.27 10.34 19.06
CA SER A 159 -0.19 10.31 20.45
C SER A 159 -1.46 9.47 20.67
N VAL A 160 -2.36 9.47 19.69
CA VAL A 160 -3.61 8.68 19.71
C VAL A 160 -3.32 7.24 19.26
N ALA A 161 -2.52 7.08 18.23
CA ALA A 161 -2.28 5.77 17.61
C ALA A 161 -1.39 4.83 18.43
N VAL A 162 -0.55 5.36 19.32
CA VAL A 162 0.33 4.54 20.20
C VAL A 162 -0.42 3.73 21.27
N LYS A 163 -1.76 3.82 21.35
CA LYS A 163 -2.59 2.90 22.13
C LYS A 163 -2.48 1.45 21.62
N SER A 164 -2.22 1.28 20.32
CA SER A 164 -1.84 0.00 19.73
C SER A 164 -0.34 -0.22 19.92
N GLU A 165 0.05 -1.32 20.58
CA GLU A 165 1.48 -1.66 20.73
C GLU A 165 2.12 -2.01 19.38
N VAL A 166 1.34 -2.57 18.44
CA VAL A 166 1.79 -2.80 17.06
C VAL A 166 2.13 -1.48 16.39
N ILE A 167 1.21 -0.52 16.35
CA ILE A 167 1.45 0.79 15.71
C ILE A 167 2.60 1.53 16.41
N LYS A 168 2.64 1.49 17.74
CA LYS A 168 3.70 2.10 18.54
C LYS A 168 5.10 1.61 18.15
N SER A 169 5.29 0.31 17.94
CA SER A 169 6.58 -0.23 17.47
C SER A 169 6.96 0.28 16.08
N PHE A 170 6.01 0.35 15.14
CA PHE A 170 6.26 0.91 13.80
C PHE A 170 6.67 2.39 13.83
N VAL A 171 6.04 3.18 14.70
CA VAL A 171 6.30 4.61 14.82
C VAL A 171 7.61 4.90 15.55
N GLN A 172 8.01 4.05 16.50
CA GLN A 172 9.25 4.24 17.26
C GLN A 172 10.50 3.76 16.51
N ASP A 173 10.41 2.69 15.74
CA ASP A 173 11.60 2.05 15.15
C ASP A 173 11.98 2.59 13.75
N ASN A 174 11.04 3.20 13.01
CA ASN A 174 11.23 3.48 11.57
C ASN A 174 10.77 4.86 11.09
N ASP A 175 10.43 5.80 11.99
CA ASP A 175 9.78 7.07 11.63
C ASP A 175 8.61 6.89 10.64
N CYS A 176 7.93 5.76 10.74
CA CYS A 176 6.95 5.34 9.76
C CYS A 176 5.67 6.17 9.93
N THR A 177 5.31 6.94 8.91
CA THR A 177 4.09 7.76 8.88
C THR A 177 2.96 7.11 8.08
N PHE A 178 3.19 5.95 7.45
CA PHE A 178 2.20 5.23 6.67
C PHE A 178 2.16 3.75 7.05
N ILE A 179 1.05 3.28 7.60
CA ILE A 179 0.92 1.91 8.12
C ILE A 179 -0.24 1.20 7.40
N PRO A 180 0.05 0.17 6.59
CA PRO A 180 -0.99 -0.64 5.97
C PRO A 180 -1.56 -1.67 6.97
N LEU A 181 -2.86 -1.63 7.18
CA LEU A 181 -3.65 -2.55 8.00
C LEU A 181 -4.38 -3.54 7.10
N THR A 182 -3.69 -4.60 6.67
CA THR A 182 -4.21 -5.55 5.68
C THR A 182 -5.38 -6.39 6.18
N ASN A 183 -5.57 -6.49 7.49
CA ASN A 183 -6.53 -7.39 8.13
C ASN A 183 -7.69 -6.63 8.82
N VAL A 184 -7.74 -5.31 8.70
CA VAL A 184 -8.76 -4.47 9.34
C VAL A 184 -9.42 -3.60 8.28
N ASP A 185 -10.75 -3.64 8.20
CA ASP A 185 -11.52 -2.79 7.30
C ASP A 185 -11.72 -1.36 7.87
N GLY A 186 -12.11 -0.43 7.01
CA GLY A 186 -12.31 0.96 7.38
C GLY A 186 -13.39 1.22 8.42
N LYS A 187 -14.50 0.46 8.42
CA LYS A 187 -15.58 0.67 9.39
C LYS A 187 -15.12 0.25 10.80
N THR A 188 -14.35 -0.83 10.89
CA THR A 188 -13.81 -1.32 12.15
C THR A 188 -12.73 -0.38 12.70
N ILE A 189 -11.77 0.06 11.86
CA ILE A 189 -10.73 0.99 12.34
C ILE A 189 -11.31 2.35 12.73
N GLU A 190 -12.34 2.84 12.04
CA GLU A 190 -12.98 4.13 12.36
C GLU A 190 -13.53 4.12 13.79
N LYS A 191 -14.15 3.02 14.21
CA LYS A 191 -14.62 2.83 15.59
C LYS A 191 -13.45 2.80 16.59
N MET A 192 -12.40 2.04 16.29
CA MET A 192 -11.21 1.97 17.15
C MET A 192 -10.53 3.33 17.30
N ILE A 193 -10.40 4.11 16.21
CA ILE A 193 -9.84 5.45 16.25
C ILE A 193 -10.69 6.37 17.13
N ASN A 194 -12.02 6.28 17.06
CA ASN A 194 -12.90 7.06 17.94
C ASN A 194 -12.68 6.69 19.42
N TYR A 195 -12.53 5.39 19.72
CA TYR A 195 -12.20 4.91 21.05
C TYR A 195 -10.84 5.45 21.54
N TRP A 196 -9.79 5.32 20.72
CA TRP A 196 -8.45 5.84 21.05
C TRP A 196 -8.45 7.35 21.28
N LYS A 197 -9.13 8.13 20.42
CA LYS A 197 -9.25 9.58 20.58
C LYS A 197 -9.87 9.93 21.94
N LYS A 198 -10.94 9.24 22.32
CA LYS A 198 -11.60 9.50 23.60
C LYS A 198 -10.71 9.13 24.78
N HIS A 199 -9.98 8.03 24.67
CA HIS A 199 -9.06 7.52 25.70
C HIS A 199 -7.68 8.21 25.75
N SER A 200 -7.44 9.14 24.83
CA SER A 200 -6.27 10.02 24.81
C SER A 200 -6.63 11.48 25.09
N GLU A 201 -7.91 11.80 25.30
CA GLU A 201 -8.37 13.16 25.59
C GLU A 201 -8.00 13.58 27.03
N GLU A 202 -7.30 14.70 27.17
CA GLU A 202 -6.94 15.25 28.47
C GLU A 202 -8.15 15.84 29.20
N GLY A 203 -8.20 15.68 30.52
CA GLY A 203 -9.25 16.27 31.37
C GLY A 203 -10.59 15.52 31.38
N VAL A 204 -10.68 14.36 30.73
CA VAL A 204 -11.83 13.45 30.85
C VAL A 204 -11.76 12.69 32.17
N THR A 205 -12.87 12.67 32.91
CA THR A 205 -12.97 11.94 34.18
C THR A 205 -13.18 10.44 33.93
N GLU A 206 -12.79 9.60 34.88
CA GLU A 206 -12.99 8.14 34.83
C GLU A 206 -14.45 7.76 34.58
N VAL A 207 -15.39 8.41 35.27
CA VAL A 207 -16.84 8.21 35.07
C VAL A 207 -17.29 8.55 33.63
N GLN A 208 -16.69 9.56 33.00
CA GLN A 208 -17.01 9.91 31.61
C GLN A 208 -16.47 8.86 30.62
N LEU A 209 -15.30 8.27 30.91
CA LEU A 209 -14.74 7.17 30.12
C LEU A 209 -15.61 5.92 30.26
N GLU A 210 -15.96 5.51 31.49
CA GLU A 210 -16.84 4.37 31.73
C GLU A 210 -18.19 4.50 30.99
N ASN A 211 -18.80 5.69 31.03
CA ASN A 211 -20.04 5.96 30.30
C ASN A 211 -19.85 5.92 28.78
N PHE A 212 -18.69 6.36 28.29
CA PHE A 212 -18.36 6.23 26.87
C PHE A 212 -18.20 4.77 26.47
N ASP A 213 -17.47 3.98 27.26
CA ASP A 213 -17.19 2.56 27.00
C ASP A 213 -18.47 1.74 26.96
N GLN A 214 -19.36 1.95 27.94
CA GLN A 214 -20.68 1.32 27.94
C GLN A 214 -21.51 1.67 26.70
N ASN A 215 -21.36 2.87 26.14
CA ASN A 215 -22.06 3.24 24.92
C ASN A 215 -21.36 2.71 23.67
N PHE A 216 -20.03 2.68 23.66
CA PHE A 216 -19.22 2.08 22.61
C PHE A 216 -19.55 0.60 22.44
N LEU A 217 -19.67 -0.14 23.54
CA LEU A 217 -19.96 -1.58 23.56
C LEU A 217 -21.38 -1.96 23.14
N LYS A 218 -22.33 -1.00 23.02
CA LYS A 218 -23.71 -1.24 22.54
C LYS A 218 -23.81 -1.47 21.03
N MET A 219 -22.81 -2.10 20.44
CA MET A 219 -22.79 -2.51 19.03
C MET A 219 -23.29 -3.95 18.87
N SER A 220 -23.58 -4.35 17.62
CA SER A 220 -24.05 -5.71 17.32
C SER A 220 -22.96 -6.75 17.65
N HIS A 221 -23.35 -8.02 17.82
CA HIS A 221 -22.38 -9.09 18.10
C HIS A 221 -21.33 -9.22 16.99
N ALA A 222 -21.74 -9.15 15.73
CA ALA A 222 -20.83 -9.18 14.59
C ALA A 222 -19.83 -8.00 14.63
N GLU A 223 -20.30 -6.78 14.91
CA GLU A 223 -19.42 -5.62 15.00
C GLU A 223 -18.46 -5.72 16.19
N LEU A 224 -18.92 -6.23 17.34
CA LEU A 224 -18.09 -6.43 18.52
C LEU A 224 -17.01 -7.49 18.25
N PHE A 225 -17.33 -8.54 17.50
CA PHE A 225 -16.38 -9.56 17.08
C PHE A 225 -15.33 -9.01 16.10
N ASP A 226 -15.74 -8.20 15.12
CA ASP A 226 -14.81 -7.54 14.19
C ASP A 226 -13.83 -6.63 14.95
N VAL A 227 -14.34 -5.81 15.89
CA VAL A 227 -13.50 -4.95 16.74
C VAL A 227 -12.59 -5.79 17.65
N HIS A 228 -13.05 -6.92 18.20
CA HIS A 228 -12.22 -7.83 18.99
C HIS A 228 -11.02 -8.36 18.18
N LEU A 229 -11.28 -8.86 16.96
CA LEU A 229 -10.22 -9.36 16.09
C LEU A 229 -9.22 -8.26 15.72
N ALA A 230 -9.70 -7.05 15.46
CA ALA A 230 -8.86 -5.91 15.15
C ALA A 230 -8.04 -5.44 16.37
N ALA A 231 -8.64 -5.38 17.57
CA ALA A 231 -7.94 -5.05 18.82
C ALA A 231 -6.81 -6.03 19.11
N ARG A 232 -7.08 -7.34 18.95
CA ARG A 232 -6.08 -8.39 19.09
C ARG A 232 -4.97 -8.28 18.03
N TYR A 233 -5.32 -8.00 16.78
CA TYR A 233 -4.35 -7.82 15.69
C TYR A 233 -3.43 -6.61 15.95
N LEU A 234 -3.96 -5.55 16.55
CA LEU A 234 -3.23 -4.32 16.86
C LEU A 234 -2.58 -4.32 18.26
N ASP A 235 -2.71 -5.39 19.02
CA ASP A 235 -2.26 -5.50 20.42
C ASP A 235 -2.74 -4.32 21.28
N ASP A 236 -4.04 -3.99 21.17
CA ASP A 236 -4.73 -3.05 22.04
C ASP A 236 -5.35 -3.80 23.22
N LYS A 237 -4.55 -3.97 24.26
CA LYS A 237 -4.93 -4.73 25.46
C LYS A 237 -6.10 -4.11 26.21
N GLN A 238 -6.16 -2.78 26.27
CA GLN A 238 -7.22 -2.08 26.98
C GLN A 238 -8.57 -2.35 26.31
N LEU A 239 -8.63 -2.22 24.98
CA LEU A 239 -9.86 -2.49 24.24
C LEU A 239 -10.22 -3.98 24.25
N GLU A 240 -9.23 -4.88 24.18
CA GLU A 240 -9.45 -6.33 24.28
C GLU A 240 -10.09 -6.72 25.63
N GLU A 241 -9.57 -6.21 26.74
CA GLU A 241 -10.12 -6.47 28.09
C GLU A 241 -11.57 -6.00 28.23
N VAL A 242 -11.87 -4.78 27.77
CA VAL A 242 -13.22 -4.19 27.82
C VAL A 242 -14.22 -5.02 27.00
N ILE A 243 -13.81 -5.51 25.81
CA ILE A 243 -14.66 -6.34 24.96
C ILE A 243 -14.87 -7.75 25.53
N ILE A 244 -13.84 -8.35 26.13
CA ILE A 244 -13.95 -9.66 26.79
C ILE A 244 -14.93 -9.56 27.96
N GLN A 245 -14.82 -8.50 28.77
CA GLN A 245 -15.73 -8.29 29.90
C GLN A 245 -17.17 -8.11 29.44
N GLU A 246 -17.43 -7.31 28.40
CA GLU A 246 -18.76 -7.19 27.79
C GLU A 246 -19.30 -8.53 27.27
N SER A 247 -18.44 -9.36 26.67
CA SER A 247 -18.82 -10.69 26.19
C SER A 247 -19.23 -11.61 27.34
N ILE A 248 -18.52 -11.54 28.46
CA ILE A 248 -18.85 -12.25 29.70
C ILE A 248 -20.19 -11.76 30.26
N ASP A 249 -20.40 -10.45 30.31
CA ASP A 249 -21.63 -9.83 30.83
C ASP A 249 -22.86 -10.17 29.96
N ARG A 250 -22.66 -10.35 28.64
CA ARG A 250 -23.70 -10.84 27.72
C ARG A 250 -24.08 -12.30 27.94
N ILE A 251 -23.26 -13.09 28.62
CA ILE A 251 -23.50 -14.52 28.92
C ILE A 251 -24.02 -14.70 30.34
N ASN A 252 -23.47 -13.95 31.29
CA ASN A 252 -23.78 -14.10 32.71
C ASN A 252 -25.28 -13.91 33.00
N GLY A 253 -25.85 -14.88 33.72
CA GLY A 253 -27.24 -14.84 34.16
C GLY A 253 -28.28 -15.16 33.08
N LYS A 254 -27.86 -15.49 31.85
CA LYS A 254 -28.75 -15.93 30.77
C LYS A 254 -28.89 -17.45 30.73
N THR A 255 -30.04 -17.92 30.25
CA THR A 255 -30.26 -19.34 29.96
C THR A 255 -29.50 -19.77 28.70
N LEU A 256 -29.38 -21.08 28.49
CA LEU A 256 -28.72 -21.62 27.30
C LEU A 256 -29.44 -21.18 26.01
N GLU A 257 -30.77 -21.14 26.04
CA GLU A 257 -31.63 -20.68 24.95
C GLU A 257 -31.41 -19.19 24.65
N GLU A 258 -31.33 -18.35 25.68
CA GLU A 258 -31.05 -16.92 25.53
C GLU A 258 -29.64 -16.65 24.99
N ILE A 259 -28.64 -17.42 25.45
CA ILE A 259 -27.27 -17.36 24.90
C ILE A 259 -27.26 -17.75 23.43
N ARG A 260 -27.94 -18.85 23.06
CA ARG A 260 -28.06 -19.26 21.66
C ARG A 260 -28.68 -18.18 20.79
N GLU A 261 -29.72 -17.50 21.26
CA GLU A 261 -30.34 -16.38 20.53
C GLU A 261 -29.40 -15.18 20.38
N VAL A 262 -28.68 -14.80 21.45
CA VAL A 262 -27.77 -13.64 21.44
C VAL A 262 -26.59 -13.81 20.48
N PHE A 263 -26.08 -15.04 20.38
CA PHE A 263 -24.90 -15.38 19.56
C PHE A 263 -25.27 -16.02 18.22
N ASP A 264 -26.56 -16.10 17.88
CA ASP A 264 -27.08 -16.76 16.66
C ASP A 264 -26.57 -18.21 16.48
N ILE A 265 -26.55 -18.97 17.58
CA ILE A 265 -26.07 -20.36 17.63
C ILE A 265 -27.25 -21.30 17.41
N VAL A 266 -27.20 -22.07 16.32
CA VAL A 266 -28.16 -23.14 16.05
C VAL A 266 -27.88 -24.33 16.98
N ASN A 267 -28.92 -24.83 17.65
CA ASN A 267 -28.81 -26.08 18.41
C ASN A 267 -28.69 -27.27 17.43
N ASP A 268 -27.54 -27.92 17.41
CA ASP A 268 -27.22 -29.07 16.59
C ASP A 268 -27.38 -30.42 17.32
N TYR A 269 -27.75 -30.39 18.60
CA TYR A 269 -28.07 -31.58 19.37
C TYR A 269 -29.44 -32.17 19.01
N THR A 270 -29.52 -33.50 18.99
CA THR A 270 -30.81 -34.20 19.09
C THR A 270 -31.41 -34.03 20.50
N PRO A 271 -32.74 -34.17 20.66
CA PRO A 271 -33.37 -34.08 21.97
C PRO A 271 -32.75 -35.03 23.01
N GLU A 272 -32.38 -36.24 22.59
CA GLU A 272 -31.75 -37.25 23.44
C GLU A 272 -30.33 -36.85 23.88
N GLU A 273 -29.53 -36.29 22.98
CA GLU A 273 -28.19 -35.80 23.30
C GLU A 273 -28.24 -34.57 24.21
N GLU A 274 -29.16 -33.63 23.97
CA GLU A 274 -29.34 -32.46 24.82
C GLU A 274 -29.78 -32.87 26.24
N GLU A 275 -30.72 -33.82 26.36
CA GLU A 275 -31.13 -34.35 27.67
C GLU A 275 -29.99 -35.11 28.38
N GLN A 276 -29.14 -35.82 27.64
CA GLN A 276 -27.95 -36.45 28.20
C GLN A 276 -26.95 -35.40 28.72
N VAL A 277 -26.62 -34.38 27.92
CA VAL A 277 -25.70 -33.30 28.31
C VAL A 277 -26.23 -32.51 29.50
N ARG A 278 -27.56 -32.24 29.56
CA ARG A 278 -28.20 -31.59 30.71
C ARG A 278 -28.14 -32.45 31.98
N ARG A 279 -28.29 -33.77 31.87
CA ARG A 279 -28.15 -34.70 33.01
C ARG A 279 -26.71 -34.75 33.52
N GLU A 280 -25.73 -34.84 32.62
CA GLU A 280 -24.30 -34.87 32.97
C GLU A 280 -23.84 -33.55 33.61
N ASN A 281 -24.39 -32.42 33.13
CA ASN A 281 -24.05 -31.08 33.62
C ASN A 281 -25.10 -30.50 34.58
N ALA A 282 -25.87 -31.34 35.26
CA ALA A 282 -26.95 -30.91 36.17
C ALA A 282 -26.49 -29.97 37.29
N TRP A 283 -25.18 -29.92 37.59
CA TRP A 283 -24.58 -28.98 38.54
C TRP A 283 -24.63 -27.51 38.08
N ALA A 284 -24.69 -27.26 36.77
CA ALA A 284 -24.73 -25.92 36.17
C ALA A 284 -26.15 -25.36 36.00
N PHE A 285 -27.18 -26.19 36.20
CA PHE A 285 -28.60 -25.83 36.01
C PHE A 285 -29.39 -25.77 37.34
N LYS A 286 -28.69 -25.64 38.47
CA LYS A 286 -29.28 -25.46 39.82
C LYS A 286 -29.32 -24.00 40.21
#